data_AF-A0A2T2UYT5-F1
#
_entry.id   AF-A0A2T2UYT5-F1
#
_cell.length_a   1.000
_cell.length_b   1.000
_cell.length_c   1.000
_cell.angle_alpha   90.00
_cell.angle_beta   90.00
_cell.angle_gamma   90.00
#
_symmetry.space_group_name_H-M   'P 1'
#
loop_
_entity.id
_entity.type
_entity.pdbx_description
1 polymer ?
#
loop_
_entity_poly.entity_id
_entity_poly.type
_entity_poly.pdbx_seq_one_letter_code
_entity_poly.pdbx_strand_id
1 'polypeptide(L)'
;MPVTSLLSWFRRAPQVSPERARRRAARGAAYLDDVDPGWHRRLDLGALALEDGAGCVLGQLHGTFRRGLGRARLFCPGSAPRASLSPVAHGFHCVHAGDEETEARDYELLDEAWQEEVRQRQEADRRERPEEPPKAPRQRARLSQRPNAATEEATPAVPA
;
A
#
# COMPACT_ATOMS: atom_id res chain seq x y z
N MET A 1 -40.72 -40.81 -27.61
CA MET A 1 -40.26 -39.41 -27.78
C MET A 1 -39.92 -38.85 -26.40
N PRO A 2 -38.68 -38.96 -25.88
CA PRO A 2 -38.28 -38.16 -24.72
C PRO A 2 -37.71 -36.83 -25.21
N VAL A 3 -38.23 -35.73 -24.66
CA VAL A 3 -37.78 -34.36 -24.94
C VAL A 3 -36.45 -34.16 -24.23
N THR A 4 -35.36 -34.09 -25.00
CA THR A 4 -34.02 -33.86 -24.49
C THR A 4 -33.94 -32.46 -23.90
N SER A 5 -33.69 -32.37 -22.59
CA SER A 5 -33.54 -31.12 -21.86
C SER A 5 -32.28 -30.37 -22.33
N LEU A 6 -32.47 -29.29 -23.09
CA LEU A 6 -31.44 -28.45 -23.72
C LEU A 6 -31.03 -27.24 -22.84
N LEU A 7 -30.98 -27.38 -21.51
CA LEU A 7 -30.72 -26.24 -20.60
C LEU A 7 -29.70 -26.50 -19.48
N SER A 8 -28.82 -27.50 -19.60
CA SER A 8 -27.75 -27.72 -18.60
C SER A 8 -26.35 -27.24 -19.02
N TRP A 9 -26.23 -26.46 -20.10
CA TRP A 9 -24.94 -25.95 -20.59
C TRP A 9 -24.50 -24.60 -20.03
N PHE A 10 -25.22 -24.03 -19.05
CA PHE A 10 -24.71 -22.90 -18.29
C PHE A 10 -23.56 -23.37 -17.39
N ARG A 11 -22.36 -23.48 -17.98
CA ARG A 11 -21.08 -23.50 -17.29
C ARG A 11 -21.07 -22.29 -16.35
N ARG A 12 -21.40 -22.51 -15.08
CA ARG A 12 -21.04 -21.58 -14.01
C ARG A 12 -19.53 -21.35 -14.16
N ALA A 13 -19.13 -20.14 -14.53
CA ALA A 13 -17.75 -19.73 -14.35
C ALA A 13 -17.40 -20.03 -12.88
N PRO A 14 -16.25 -20.67 -12.60
CA PRO A 14 -15.89 -20.98 -11.22
C PRO A 14 -15.73 -19.64 -10.48
N GLN A 15 -16.74 -19.31 -9.66
CA GLN A 15 -16.76 -18.15 -8.77
C GLN A 15 -15.43 -18.09 -8.01
N VAL A 16 -14.82 -16.91 -7.90
CA VAL A 16 -13.55 -16.80 -7.17
C VAL A 16 -13.82 -17.11 -5.70
N SER A 17 -13.17 -18.13 -5.18
CA SER A 17 -13.24 -18.44 -3.75
C SER A 17 -12.32 -17.49 -2.96
N PRO A 18 -12.60 -17.26 -1.66
CA PRO A 18 -11.71 -16.48 -0.79
C PRO A 18 -10.27 -16.98 -0.80
N GLU A 19 -10.06 -18.30 -0.82
CA GLU A 19 -8.72 -18.90 -0.90
C GLU A 19 -8.01 -18.55 -2.22
N ARG A 20 -8.75 -18.55 -3.34
CA ARG A 20 -8.21 -18.16 -4.64
C ARG A 20 -7.87 -16.68 -4.67
N ALA A 21 -8.66 -15.82 -4.05
CA ALA A 21 -8.36 -14.39 -3.91
C ALA A 21 -7.08 -14.18 -3.09
N ARG A 22 -6.95 -14.81 -1.92
CA ARG A 22 -5.73 -14.79 -1.09
C ARG A 22 -4.48 -15.22 -1.86
N ARG A 23 -4.56 -16.36 -2.57
CA ARG A 23 -3.42 -16.85 -3.37
C ARG A 23 -3.00 -15.87 -4.47
N ARG A 24 -3.96 -15.14 -5.05
CA ARG A 24 -3.68 -14.13 -6.09
C ARG A 24 -3.07 -12.88 -5.48
N ALA A 25 -3.63 -12.37 -4.39
CA ALA A 25 -3.09 -11.23 -3.65
C ALA A 25 -1.66 -11.50 -3.15
N ALA A 26 -1.41 -12.67 -2.55
CA ALA A 26 -0.07 -13.09 -2.11
C ALA A 26 0.95 -13.10 -3.27
N ARG A 27 0.54 -13.56 -4.46
CA ARG A 27 1.41 -13.51 -5.66
C ARG A 27 1.68 -12.08 -6.11
N GLY A 28 0.68 -11.21 -6.09
CA GLY A 28 0.84 -9.80 -6.39
C GLY A 28 1.74 -9.09 -5.39
N ALA A 29 1.59 -9.38 -4.10
CA ALA A 29 2.41 -8.85 -3.03
C ALA A 29 3.87 -9.31 -3.16
N ALA A 30 4.11 -10.61 -3.37
CA ALA A 30 5.45 -11.14 -3.63
C ALA A 30 6.09 -10.50 -4.87
N TYR A 31 5.30 -10.24 -5.92
CA TYR A 31 5.78 -9.52 -7.09
C TYR A 31 6.21 -8.08 -6.75
N LEU A 32 5.42 -7.35 -5.95
CA LEU A 32 5.77 -6.00 -5.50
C LEU A 32 6.97 -5.98 -4.55
N ASP A 33 7.16 -7.02 -3.74
CA ASP A 33 8.34 -7.17 -2.89
C ASP A 33 9.63 -7.14 -3.74
N ASP A 34 9.61 -7.72 -4.93
CA ASP A 34 10.73 -7.72 -5.88
C ASP A 34 10.88 -6.39 -6.64
N VAL A 35 9.77 -5.82 -7.15
CA VAL A 35 9.84 -4.68 -8.09
C VAL A 35 9.78 -3.30 -7.43
N ASP A 36 9.23 -3.20 -6.21
CA ASP A 36 9.10 -1.94 -5.50
C ASP A 36 9.20 -2.14 -3.96
N PRO A 37 10.41 -2.46 -3.44
CA PRO A 37 10.60 -2.76 -2.03
C PRO A 37 10.08 -1.67 -1.09
N GLY A 38 9.35 -2.08 -0.05
CA GLY A 38 8.73 -1.15 0.90
C GLY A 38 7.40 -0.54 0.44
N TRP A 39 6.82 -1.04 -0.65
CA TRP A 39 5.52 -0.63 -1.17
C TRP A 39 4.40 -0.62 -0.12
N HIS A 40 4.39 -1.62 0.76
CA HIS A 40 3.36 -1.80 1.79
C HIS A 40 3.31 -0.63 2.79
N ARG A 41 4.40 0.13 2.97
CA ARG A 41 4.43 1.32 3.84
C ARG A 41 3.74 2.53 3.23
N ARG A 42 3.57 2.55 1.91
CA ARG A 42 3.00 3.68 1.16
C ARG A 42 1.51 3.51 0.87
N LEU A 43 0.95 2.33 1.16
CA LEU A 43 -0.46 2.06 0.97
C LEU A 43 -1.28 2.51 2.18
N ASP A 44 -2.39 3.16 1.89
CA ASP A 44 -3.45 3.47 2.84
C ASP A 44 -4.53 2.37 2.77
N LEU A 45 -4.60 1.58 3.85
CA LEU A 45 -5.58 0.51 4.02
C LEU A 45 -7.02 1.03 4.07
N GLY A 46 -7.24 2.24 4.59
CA GLY A 46 -8.58 2.82 4.72
C GLY A 46 -9.17 3.27 3.39
N ALA A 47 -8.33 3.47 2.38
CA ALA A 47 -8.70 3.90 1.04
C ALA A 47 -8.49 2.81 -0.03
N LEU A 48 -8.17 1.57 0.38
CA LEU A 48 -7.87 0.49 -0.54
C LEU A 48 -9.15 -0.12 -1.12
N ALA A 49 -9.37 0.11 -2.42
CA ALA A 49 -10.45 -0.48 -3.20
C ALA A 49 -9.94 -0.82 -4.61
N LEU A 50 -9.94 -2.10 -4.99
CA LEU A 50 -9.37 -2.56 -6.26
C LEU A 50 -10.20 -2.21 -7.49
N GLU A 51 -11.51 -2.03 -7.32
CA GLU A 51 -12.38 -1.53 -8.38
C GLU A 51 -12.11 -0.06 -8.75
N ASP A 52 -11.53 0.71 -7.82
CA ASP A 52 -11.15 2.10 -8.06
C ASP A 52 -9.75 2.19 -8.67
N GLY A 53 -9.66 2.78 -9.87
CA GLY A 53 -8.41 2.97 -10.58
C GLY A 53 -7.36 3.82 -9.83
N ALA A 54 -7.77 4.67 -8.88
CA ALA A 54 -6.86 5.45 -8.04
C ALA A 54 -6.69 4.85 -6.63
N GLY A 55 -7.76 4.30 -6.05
CA GLY A 55 -7.77 3.63 -4.75
C GLY A 55 -7.16 2.22 -4.73
N CYS A 56 -6.98 1.57 -5.88
CA CYS A 56 -6.35 0.25 -5.97
C CYS A 56 -4.85 0.29 -5.64
N VAL A 57 -4.24 -0.87 -5.39
CA VAL A 57 -2.80 -0.99 -5.05
C VAL A 57 -1.90 -0.23 -6.03
N LEU A 58 -2.06 -0.46 -7.32
CA LEU A 58 -1.26 0.21 -8.36
C LEU A 58 -1.60 1.71 -8.49
N GLY A 59 -2.86 2.06 -8.22
CA GLY A 59 -3.35 3.43 -8.18
C GLY A 59 -2.73 4.24 -7.05
N GLN A 60 -2.68 3.70 -5.83
CA GLN A 60 -2.07 4.39 -4.70
C GLN A 60 -0.55 4.53 -4.87
N LEU A 61 0.14 3.47 -5.31
CA LEU A 61 1.60 3.50 -5.50
C LEU A 61 2.03 4.40 -6.66
N HIS A 62 1.21 4.47 -7.70
CA HIS A 62 1.60 5.10 -8.95
C HIS A 62 0.55 6.07 -9.46
N GLY A 63 -0.30 6.66 -8.61
CA GLY A 63 -1.35 7.64 -8.94
C GLY A 63 -2.52 7.15 -9.79
N THR A 64 -2.33 6.19 -10.71
CA THR A 64 -3.41 5.57 -11.49
C THR A 64 -3.06 4.13 -11.85
N PHE A 65 -4.08 3.26 -11.95
CA PHE A 65 -3.94 1.86 -12.33
C PHE A 65 -3.17 1.67 -13.65
N ARG A 66 -3.52 2.44 -14.69
CA ARG A 66 -2.84 2.36 -16.01
C ARG A 66 -1.37 2.75 -15.92
N ARG A 67 -1.04 3.79 -15.14
CA ARG A 67 0.36 4.21 -14.94
C ARG A 67 1.12 3.15 -14.13
N GLY A 68 0.45 2.53 -13.16
CA GLY A 68 1.01 1.45 -12.36
C GLY A 68 1.28 0.18 -13.16
N LEU A 69 0.39 -0.23 -14.07
CA LEU A 69 0.64 -1.37 -14.96
C LEU A 69 1.90 -1.20 -15.81
N GLY A 70 2.15 0.00 -16.34
CA GLY A 70 3.36 0.30 -17.10
C GLY A 70 4.63 0.29 -16.24
N ARG A 71 4.58 0.89 -15.04
CA ARG A 71 5.73 0.93 -14.11
C ARG A 71 6.08 -0.43 -13.50
N ALA A 72 5.05 -1.18 -13.15
CA ALA A 72 5.15 -2.56 -12.69
C ALA A 72 5.41 -3.53 -13.86
N ARG A 73 5.68 -3.07 -15.09
CA ARG A 73 5.96 -3.93 -16.28
C ARG A 73 4.92 -5.04 -16.51
N LEU A 74 3.71 -4.89 -16.00
CA LEU A 74 2.59 -5.81 -16.21
C LEU A 74 1.97 -5.62 -17.61
N PHE A 75 2.40 -4.56 -18.32
CA PHE A 75 2.06 -4.30 -19.72
C PHE A 75 3.28 -3.79 -20.48
N CYS A 76 3.69 -4.49 -21.54
CA CYS A 76 4.73 -4.04 -22.47
C CYS A 76 4.12 -3.94 -23.88
N PRO A 77 4.02 -2.73 -24.48
CA PRO A 77 3.51 -2.56 -25.85
C PRO A 77 4.54 -2.88 -26.95
N GLY A 78 5.79 -3.24 -26.59
CA GLY A 78 6.85 -3.60 -27.53
C GLY A 78 7.11 -5.11 -27.56
N SER A 79 6.96 -5.71 -28.74
CA SER A 79 7.07 -7.13 -29.03
C SER A 79 8.38 -7.79 -28.54
N ALA A 80 8.33 -8.47 -27.39
CA ALA A 80 9.13 -9.65 -27.04
C ALA A 80 8.55 -10.28 -25.75
N PRO A 81 8.17 -11.56 -25.72
CA PRO A 81 7.55 -12.16 -24.54
C PRO A 81 8.65 -12.50 -23.53
N ARG A 82 8.82 -11.66 -22.49
CA ARG A 82 9.52 -12.11 -21.27
C ARG A 82 8.69 -12.05 -19.99
N ALA A 83 7.45 -11.55 -20.04
CA ALA A 83 6.33 -11.93 -19.17
C ALA A 83 5.25 -10.86 -19.28
N SER A 84 4.24 -11.05 -20.13
CA SER A 84 2.96 -10.35 -19.91
C SER A 84 2.33 -10.99 -18.66
N LEU A 85 2.71 -10.49 -17.48
CA LEU A 85 2.14 -10.95 -16.22
C LEU A 85 0.67 -10.53 -16.21
N SER A 86 -0.22 -11.52 -16.11
CA SER A 86 -1.66 -11.25 -16.05
C SER A 86 -1.99 -10.50 -14.74
N PRO A 87 -2.54 -9.27 -14.80
CA PRO A 87 -2.99 -8.55 -13.60
C PRO A 87 -4.01 -9.36 -12.80
N VAL A 88 -4.86 -10.12 -13.49
CA VAL A 88 -5.81 -11.07 -12.90
C VAL A 88 -5.05 -12.16 -12.13
N ALA A 89 -4.03 -12.79 -12.70
CA ALA A 89 -3.27 -13.85 -12.02
C ALA A 89 -2.54 -13.38 -10.75
N HIS A 90 -2.22 -12.08 -10.67
CA HIS A 90 -1.55 -11.43 -9.54
C HIS A 90 -2.53 -10.67 -8.62
N GLY A 91 -3.84 -10.83 -8.83
CA GLY A 91 -4.84 -10.25 -7.94
C GLY A 91 -5.00 -8.73 -8.04
N PHE A 92 -4.45 -8.08 -9.07
CA PHE A 92 -4.63 -6.65 -9.32
C PHE A 92 -5.94 -6.31 -10.04
N HIS A 93 -6.73 -7.32 -10.43
CA HIS A 93 -7.99 -7.14 -11.16
C HIS A 93 -8.91 -8.35 -10.97
N CYS A 94 -10.24 -8.18 -11.03
CA CYS A 94 -11.20 -9.28 -10.93
C CYS A 94 -11.14 -10.24 -12.15
N VAL A 95 -11.81 -11.39 -12.06
CA VAL A 95 -12.04 -12.22 -13.24
C VAL A 95 -13.30 -11.70 -13.93
N HIS A 96 -13.19 -11.26 -15.19
CA HIS A 96 -14.36 -10.84 -15.95
C HIS A 96 -15.27 -12.05 -16.20
N ALA A 97 -16.40 -12.10 -15.50
CA ALA A 97 -17.39 -13.17 -15.59
C ALA A 97 -18.53 -12.80 -16.55
N GLY A 98 -18.61 -11.53 -16.95
CA GLY A 98 -19.66 -11.00 -17.83
C GLY A 98 -20.92 -10.57 -17.09
N ASP A 99 -20.92 -10.62 -15.75
CA ASP A 99 -21.96 -10.10 -14.88
C ASP A 99 -21.36 -9.23 -13.76
N GLU A 100 -21.95 -8.06 -13.55
CA GLU A 100 -21.45 -7.03 -12.62
C GLU A 100 -21.49 -7.51 -11.16
N GLU A 101 -22.47 -8.34 -10.78
CA GLU A 101 -22.61 -8.84 -9.41
C GLU A 101 -21.48 -9.80 -9.03
N THR A 102 -21.11 -10.73 -9.92
CA THR A 102 -19.96 -11.62 -9.70
C THR A 102 -18.66 -10.84 -9.69
N GLU A 103 -18.53 -9.81 -10.52
CA GLU A 103 -17.32 -8.97 -10.55
C GLU A 103 -17.16 -8.15 -9.27
N ALA A 104 -18.24 -7.55 -8.77
CA ALA A 104 -18.25 -6.83 -7.49
C ALA A 104 -17.84 -7.77 -6.35
N ARG A 105 -18.43 -8.98 -6.29
CA ARG A 105 -18.08 -9.99 -5.28
C ARG A 105 -16.61 -10.43 -5.38
N ASP A 106 -16.10 -10.59 -6.59
CA ASP A 106 -14.70 -10.93 -6.82
C ASP A 106 -13.77 -9.81 -6.33
N TYR A 107 -14.15 -8.54 -6.51
CA TYR A 107 -13.40 -7.39 -5.99
C TYR A 107 -13.41 -7.35 -4.47
N GLU A 108 -14.57 -7.53 -3.81
CA GLU A 108 -14.66 -7.59 -2.35
C GLU A 108 -13.70 -8.61 -1.76
N LEU A 109 -13.67 -9.83 -2.33
CA LEU A 109 -12.78 -10.90 -1.88
C LEU A 109 -11.29 -10.56 -2.11
N LEU A 110 -10.97 -9.84 -3.19
CA LEU A 110 -9.61 -9.40 -3.46
C LEU A 110 -9.20 -8.23 -2.56
N ASP A 111 -10.10 -7.32 -2.25
CA ASP A 111 -9.85 -6.20 -1.34
C ASP A 111 -9.52 -6.72 0.06
N GLU A 112 -10.34 -7.62 0.61
CA GLU A 112 -10.06 -8.27 1.89
C GLU A 112 -8.70 -8.97 1.88
N ALA A 113 -8.40 -9.69 0.79
CA ALA A 113 -7.13 -10.41 0.65
C ALA A 113 -5.93 -9.46 0.61
N TRP A 114 -6.02 -8.33 -0.11
CA TRP A 114 -4.93 -7.36 -0.17
C TRP A 114 -4.77 -6.56 1.13
N GLN A 115 -5.87 -6.21 1.78
CA GLN A 115 -5.83 -5.56 3.09
C GLN A 115 -5.11 -6.45 4.11
N GLU A 116 -5.35 -7.77 4.09
CA GLU A 116 -4.62 -8.73 4.91
C GLU A 116 -3.12 -8.75 4.58
N GLU A 117 -2.73 -8.87 3.31
CA GLU A 117 -1.31 -8.92 2.89
C GLU A 117 -0.54 -7.65 3.30
N VAL A 118 -1.17 -6.48 3.18
CA VAL A 118 -0.57 -5.19 3.55
C VAL A 118 -0.49 -5.06 5.07
N ARG A 119 -1.57 -5.38 5.80
CA ARG A 119 -1.59 -5.34 7.27
C ARG A 119 -0.53 -6.24 7.87
N GLN A 120 -0.39 -7.47 7.39
CA GLN A 120 0.62 -8.42 7.88
C GLN A 120 2.04 -7.87 7.71
N ARG A 121 2.35 -7.29 6.55
CA ARG A 121 3.68 -6.70 6.28
C ARG A 121 3.94 -5.45 7.12
N GLN A 122 2.96 -4.57 7.25
CA GLN A 122 3.09 -3.38 8.10
C GLN A 122 3.30 -3.77 9.57
N GLU A 123 2.62 -4.82 10.04
CA GLU A 123 2.82 -5.34 11.39
C GLU A 123 4.21 -6.00 11.56
N ALA A 124 4.65 -6.80 10.59
CA ALA A 124 5.98 -7.40 10.60
C ALA A 124 7.08 -6.32 10.67
N ASP A 125 6.98 -5.30 9.83
CA ASP A 125 7.90 -4.14 9.84
C ASP A 125 7.93 -3.41 11.19
N ARG A 126 6.76 -3.24 11.82
CA ARG A 126 6.66 -2.59 13.13
C ARG A 126 7.31 -3.45 14.22
N ARG A 127 7.23 -4.78 14.12
CA ARG A 127 7.89 -5.71 15.05
C ARG A 127 9.41 -5.72 14.85
N GLU A 128 9.86 -5.65 13.60
CA GLU A 128 11.28 -5.68 13.24
C GLU A 128 11.99 -4.34 13.45
N ARG A 129 11.25 -3.23 13.52
CA ARG A 129 11.75 -1.94 13.97
C ARG A 129 11.52 -1.82 15.48
N PRO A 130 12.46 -2.24 16.35
CA PRO A 130 12.35 -1.90 17.77
C PRO A 130 12.20 -0.38 17.87
N GLU A 131 11.25 0.08 18.70
CA GLU A 131 11.10 1.50 19.01
C GLU A 131 12.48 2.08 19.32
N GLU A 132 12.99 2.95 18.44
CA GLU A 132 14.10 3.82 18.80
C GLU A 132 13.57 4.63 19.99
N PRO A 133 14.11 4.45 21.21
CA PRO A 133 13.61 5.17 22.37
C PRO A 133 13.60 6.66 22.01
N PRO A 134 12.56 7.43 22.42
CA PRO A 134 12.48 8.84 22.06
C PRO A 134 13.81 9.48 22.41
N LYS A 135 14.53 10.00 21.41
CA LYS A 135 15.79 10.72 21.61
C LYS A 135 15.50 11.76 22.67
N ALA A 136 16.01 11.51 23.88
CA ALA A 136 15.74 12.33 25.04
C ALA A 136 15.90 13.79 24.62
N PRO A 137 14.97 14.69 24.98
CA PRO A 137 15.07 16.08 24.60
C PRO A 137 16.46 16.52 25.01
N ARG A 138 17.29 16.89 24.02
CA ARG A 138 18.61 17.47 24.26
C ARG A 138 18.35 18.64 25.18
N GLN A 139 18.61 18.46 26.48
CA GLN A 139 18.59 19.53 27.45
C GLN A 139 19.70 20.48 26.99
N ARG A 140 19.31 21.44 26.14
CA ARG A 140 20.11 22.62 25.87
C ARG A 140 20.32 23.23 27.24
N ALA A 141 21.55 23.06 27.72
CA ALA A 141 22.04 23.53 28.98
C ALA A 141 21.46 24.91 29.29
N ARG A 142 20.66 24.97 30.36
CA ARG A 142 20.35 26.20 31.08
C ARG A 142 21.65 26.71 31.70
N LEU A 143 22.49 27.37 30.90
CA LEU A 143 23.71 28.05 31.35
C LEU A 143 23.90 29.32 30.51
N SER A 144 22.96 30.26 30.65
CA SER A 144 23.20 31.70 30.41
C SER A 144 21.94 32.45 30.80
N GLN A 145 21.84 32.77 32.10
CA GLN A 145 21.18 33.97 32.61
C GLN A 145 21.38 33.99 34.13
N ARG A 146 22.51 34.57 34.56
CA ARG A 146 22.58 35.23 35.88
C ARG A 146 22.25 36.70 35.67
N PRO A 147 21.46 37.31 36.57
CA PRO A 147 20.97 38.68 36.45
C PRO A 147 22.07 39.68 36.82
N ASN A 148 22.24 40.73 36.01
CA ASN A 148 23.04 41.90 36.40
C ASN A 148 22.10 42.85 37.16
N ALA A 149 22.13 42.75 38.49
CA ALA A 149 21.55 43.73 39.38
C ALA A 149 22.59 44.83 39.68
N ALA A 150 22.12 46.06 39.65
CA ALA A 150 22.83 47.32 39.77
C ALA A 150 23.71 47.45 41.01
N THR A 151 24.75 48.28 40.91
CA THR A 151 25.18 49.15 42.02
C THR A 151 25.76 50.44 41.41
N GLU A 152 25.01 51.52 41.59
CA GLU A 152 25.50 52.90 41.55
C GLU A 152 26.63 53.06 42.58
N GLU A 153 27.69 53.81 42.27
CA GLU A 153 28.28 54.72 43.26
C GLU A 153 29.11 55.84 42.63
N ALA A 154 29.14 56.96 43.35
CA ALA A 154 29.45 58.31 42.91
C ALA A 154 30.97 58.66 42.86
N THR A 155 31.25 59.78 42.19
CA THR A 155 32.39 60.75 42.19
C THR A 155 33.12 60.91 43.55
N PRO A 156 34.32 61.56 43.70
CA PRO A 156 35.15 62.33 42.73
C PRO A 156 36.70 62.23 42.89
N ALA A 157 37.47 62.90 41.99
CA ALA A 157 38.57 63.86 42.32
C ALA A 157 39.66 64.01 41.23
N VAL A 158 40.12 65.26 41.10
CA VAL A 158 41.11 65.88 40.19
C VAL A 158 42.55 65.59 40.69
N PRO A 159 43.61 65.57 39.85
CA PRO A 159 44.46 66.77 39.68
C PRO A 159 45.13 66.95 38.30
N ALA A 160 45.19 68.20 37.81
CA ALA A 160 46.36 68.88 37.25
C ALA A 160 46.02 70.35 36.98
#